data_AF-A0A8D5K0C8-F1
#
_entry.id   AF-A0A8D5K0C8-F1
#
_cell.length_a   1.000
_cell.length_b   1.000
_cell.length_c   1.000
_cell.angle_alpha   90.00
_cell.angle_beta   90.00
_cell.angle_gamma   90.00
#
_symmetry.space_group_name_H-M   'P 1'
#
loop_
_entity.id
_entity.type
_entity.pdbx_description
1 polymer ?
#
loop_
_entity_poly.entity_id
_entity_poly.type
_entity_poly.pdbx_seq_one_letter_code
_entity_poly.pdbx_strand_id
1 'polypeptide(L)'
;MFDALKTLVFGGKPAKERRHMPRVGKPPAINAYIAKQQTAMKITAPVTQELWDWLILMGWREIEIKSNRRKIRRLDDRVFSKLAQANQQDREAIYREILSK
;
A
#
# COMPACT_ATOMS: atom_id res chain seq x y z
N MET A 1 -28.85 -4.61 -15.63
CA MET A 1 -28.96 -5.14 -17.01
C MET A 1 -29.14 -4.06 -18.09
N PHE A 2 -29.37 -2.77 -17.74
CA PHE A 2 -29.60 -1.67 -18.71
C PHE A 2 -28.38 -0.80 -19.04
N ASP A 3 -27.29 -0.86 -18.28
CA ASP A 3 -26.16 0.07 -18.45
C ASP A 3 -25.29 -0.21 -19.69
N ALA A 4 -25.09 -1.47 -20.06
CA ALA A 4 -24.24 -1.84 -21.18
C ALA A 4 -24.78 -1.34 -22.53
N LEU A 5 -26.10 -1.43 -22.73
CA LEU A 5 -26.79 -0.95 -23.93
C LEU A 5 -26.73 0.58 -24.07
N LYS A 6 -26.85 1.31 -22.95
CA LYS A 6 -26.75 2.78 -22.94
C LYS A 6 -25.35 3.28 -23.32
N THR A 7 -24.32 2.53 -22.92
CA THR A 7 -22.91 2.82 -23.21
C THR A 7 -22.61 2.66 -24.71
N LEU A 8 -23.16 1.61 -25.33
CA LEU A 8 -22.99 1.29 -26.75
C LEU A 8 -23.76 2.23 -27.69
N VAL A 9 -24.98 2.64 -27.32
CA VAL A 9 -25.85 3.47 -28.17
C VAL A 9 -25.52 4.97 -28.07
N PHE A 10 -25.10 5.46 -26.91
CA PHE A 10 -24.87 6.90 -26.67
C PHE A 10 -23.39 7.28 -26.50
N GLY A 11 -22.46 6.37 -26.79
CA GLY A 11 -21.01 6.65 -26.69
C GLY A 11 -20.54 7.02 -25.28
N GLY A 12 -21.28 6.64 -24.24
CA GLY A 12 -20.95 6.95 -22.86
C GLY A 12 -19.70 6.18 -22.38
N LYS A 13 -18.98 6.71 -21.39
CA LYS A 13 -17.92 5.93 -20.72
C LYS A 13 -18.60 4.88 -19.82
N PRO A 14 -18.18 3.60 -19.86
CA PRO A 14 -18.74 2.59 -18.97
C PRO A 14 -18.55 3.04 -17.52
N ALA A 15 -19.53 2.73 -16.66
CA ALA A 15 -19.41 2.95 -15.22
C ALA A 15 -18.11 2.32 -14.75
N LYS A 16 -17.15 3.17 -14.33
CA LYS A 16 -15.82 2.72 -13.94
C LYS A 16 -15.97 1.79 -12.75
N GLU A 17 -15.71 0.51 -12.96
CA GLU A 17 -15.69 -0.46 -11.87
C GLU A 17 -14.77 0.07 -10.77
N ARG A 18 -15.31 0.16 -9.55
CA ARG A 18 -14.52 0.57 -8.39
C ARG A 18 -13.44 -0.50 -8.23
N ARG A 19 -12.17 -0.08 -8.22
CA ARG A 19 -11.05 -1.00 -8.04
C ARG A 19 -11.28 -1.82 -6.77
N HIS A 20 -11.47 -3.13 -6.94
CA HIS A 20 -11.55 -4.06 -5.82
C HIS A 20 -10.19 -4.18 -5.15
N MET A 21 -10.20 -4.49 -3.86
CA MET A 21 -8.96 -4.74 -3.14
C MET A 21 -8.35 -6.05 -3.66
N PRO A 22 -7.08 -6.08 -4.10
CA PRO A 22 -6.42 -7.33 -4.45
C PRO A 22 -6.37 -8.24 -3.20
N ARG A 23 -6.47 -9.55 -3.40
CA ARG A 23 -6.34 -10.55 -2.33
C ARG A 23 -4.98 -10.38 -1.63
N VAL A 24 -4.95 -10.69 -0.33
CA VAL A 24 -3.74 -10.67 0.50
C VAL A 24 -2.68 -11.54 -0.17
N GLY A 25 -1.66 -10.90 -0.72
CA GLY A 25 -0.57 -11.56 -1.44
C GLY A 25 0.54 -12.00 -0.50
N LYS A 26 1.51 -12.73 -1.05
CA LYS A 26 2.78 -13.06 -0.38
C LYS A 26 3.47 -11.79 0.12
N PRO A 27 4.30 -11.87 1.18
CA PRO A 27 5.08 -10.75 1.62
C PRO A 27 5.99 -10.25 0.48
N PRO A 28 6.09 -8.93 0.31
CA PRO A 28 6.92 -8.33 -0.73
C PRO A 28 8.41 -8.62 -0.53
N ALA A 29 9.17 -8.59 -1.62
CA ALA A 29 10.61 -8.85 -1.59
C ALA A 29 11.40 -7.74 -0.88
N ILE A 30 12.61 -8.07 -0.41
CA ILE A 30 13.56 -7.07 0.09
C ILE A 30 13.87 -6.08 -1.04
N ASN A 31 13.93 -4.79 -0.72
CA ASN A 31 14.02 -3.64 -1.64
C ASN A 31 12.75 -3.32 -2.44
N ALA A 32 11.66 -4.06 -2.26
CA ALA A 32 10.37 -3.63 -2.79
C ALA A 32 9.89 -2.36 -2.07
N TYR A 33 8.97 -1.65 -2.71
CA TYR A 33 8.36 -0.45 -2.16
C TYR A 33 6.92 -0.70 -1.79
N ILE A 34 6.52 -0.26 -0.61
CA ILE A 34 5.13 -0.27 -0.18
C ILE A 34 4.65 1.17 0.01
N ALA A 35 3.39 1.42 -0.32
CA ALA A 35 2.78 2.73 -0.20
C ALA A 35 1.41 2.68 0.46
N LYS A 36 1.09 3.77 1.15
CA LYS A 36 -0.20 4.09 1.72
C LYS A 36 -0.52 5.53 1.35
N GLN A 37 -1.62 5.75 0.62
CA GLN A 37 -2.07 7.07 0.17
C GLN A 37 -0.98 7.84 -0.59
N GLN A 38 -0.37 8.86 0.03
CA GLN A 38 0.69 9.70 -0.52
C GLN A 38 2.06 9.43 0.14
N THR A 39 2.18 8.34 0.89
CA THR A 39 3.41 7.99 1.61
C THR A 39 3.91 6.63 1.10
N ALA A 40 5.22 6.50 0.88
CA ALA A 40 5.85 5.24 0.54
C ALA A 40 7.06 4.96 1.43
N MET A 41 7.37 3.69 1.60
CA MET A 41 8.54 3.21 2.31
C MET A 41 9.16 2.03 1.57
N LYS A 42 10.47 1.90 1.73
CA LYS A 42 11.25 0.80 1.18
C LYS A 42 11.34 -0.32 2.20
N ILE A 43 11.21 -1.56 1.75
CA ILE A 43 11.43 -2.75 2.58
C ILE A 43 12.93 -2.99 2.67
N THR A 44 13.48 -2.75 3.86
CA THR A 44 14.92 -2.88 4.12
C THR A 44 15.30 -4.14 4.88
N ALA A 45 14.33 -4.89 5.40
CA ALA A 45 14.52 -6.12 6.16
C ALA A 45 13.53 -7.21 5.72
N PRO A 46 13.81 -8.50 5.97
CA PRO A 46 12.84 -9.58 5.74
C PRO A 46 11.51 -9.29 6.46
N VAL A 47 10.40 -9.43 5.73
CA VAL A 47 9.06 -9.19 6.28
C VAL A 47 8.47 -10.52 6.71
N THR A 48 8.12 -10.64 8.00
CA THR A 48 7.34 -11.79 8.48
C THR A 48 5.90 -11.70 7.97
N GLN A 49 5.22 -12.84 7.81
CA GLN A 49 3.82 -12.86 7.38
C GLN A 49 2.93 -12.02 8.31
N GLU A 50 3.13 -12.13 9.61
CA GLU A 50 2.37 -11.36 10.62
C GLU A 50 2.56 -9.84 10.47
N LEU A 51 3.80 -9.38 10.28
CA LEU A 51 4.08 -7.96 10.06
C LEU A 51 3.44 -7.48 8.75
N TRP A 52 3.47 -8.32 7.72
CA TRP A 52 2.86 -8.00 6.44
C TRP A 52 1.34 -7.90 6.54
N ASP A 53 0.69 -8.85 7.21
CA ASP A 53 -0.74 -8.84 7.46
C ASP A 53 -1.15 -7.59 8.25
N TRP A 54 -0.37 -7.22 9.27
CA TRP A 54 -0.57 -5.98 10.01
C TRP A 54 -0.43 -4.74 9.11
N LEU A 55 0.61 -4.66 8.27
CA LEU A 55 0.78 -3.56 7.31
C LEU A 55 -0.39 -3.48 6.32
N ILE A 56 -0.90 -4.62 5.87
CA ILE A 56 -2.07 -4.70 4.99
C ILE A 56 -3.31 -4.13 5.68
N LEU A 57 -3.54 -4.47 6.96
CA LEU A 57 -4.64 -3.93 7.77
C LEU A 57 -4.51 -2.41 7.93
N MET A 58 -3.29 -1.91 8.12
CA MET A 58 -3.00 -0.47 8.16
C MET A 58 -3.10 0.24 6.80
N GLY A 59 -3.36 -0.51 5.72
CA GLY A 59 -3.63 0.00 4.37
C GLY A 59 -2.40 0.12 3.48
N TRP A 60 -1.25 -0.45 3.85
CA TRP A 60 -0.06 -0.49 3.01
C TRP A 60 -0.19 -1.51 1.89
N ARG A 61 0.35 -1.18 0.71
CA ARG A 61 0.34 -2.06 -0.46
C ARG A 61 1.66 -1.97 -1.19
N GLU A 62 2.10 -3.09 -1.76
CA GLU A 62 3.25 -3.10 -2.67
C GLU A 62 2.95 -2.28 -3.92
N ILE A 63 3.93 -1.48 -4.34
CA ILE A 63 3.85 -0.66 -5.54
C ILE A 63 5.13 -0.77 -6.37
N GLU A 64 4.96 -0.78 -7.69
CA GLU A 64 6.07 -0.57 -8.61
C GLU A 64 6.33 0.92 -8.79
N ILE A 65 7.55 1.38 -8.49
CA ILE A 65 7.93 2.81 -8.57
C ILE A 65 8.31 3.25 -10.00
N LYS A 66 8.32 2.35 -11.00
CA LYS A 66 8.82 2.61 -12.36
C LYS A 66 8.27 3.89 -13.02
N SER A 67 7.03 4.30 -12.73
CA SER A 67 6.46 5.55 -13.25
C SER A 67 5.39 6.11 -12.31
N ASN A 68 5.80 6.59 -11.14
CA ASN A 68 4.84 7.12 -10.18
C ASN A 68 4.62 8.64 -10.38
N ARG A 69 3.57 9.00 -11.15
CA ARG A 69 3.10 10.39 -11.29
C ARG A 69 2.46 10.96 -10.02
N ARG A 70 2.30 10.17 -8.96
CA ARG A 70 1.75 10.64 -7.67
C ARG A 70 2.87 11.32 -6.91
N LYS A 71 2.62 12.51 -6.37
CA LYS A 71 3.51 13.18 -5.41
C LYS A 71 3.52 12.35 -4.13
N ILE A 72 4.43 11.39 -4.06
CA ILE A 72 4.58 10.49 -2.92
C ILE A 72 5.74 10.97 -2.07
N ARG A 73 5.47 11.21 -0.79
CA ARG A 73 6.48 11.38 0.23
C ARG A 73 7.13 10.05 0.53
N ARG A 74 8.44 9.95 0.32
CA ARG A 74 9.21 8.78 0.75
C ARG A 74 9.57 8.95 2.22
N LEU A 75 9.30 7.92 3.01
CA LEU A 75 9.80 7.77 4.37
C LEU A 75 11.27 7.35 4.32
N ASP A 76 11.98 7.60 5.42
CA ASP A 76 13.36 7.14 5.61
C ASP A 76 13.41 5.59 5.56
N ASP A 77 14.43 5.07 4.89
CA ASP A 77 14.72 3.64 4.73
C ASP A 77 14.85 2.91 6.09
N ARG A 78 15.22 3.64 7.15
CA ARG A 78 15.32 3.12 8.53
C ARG A 78 13.97 2.87 9.20
N VAL A 79 12.90 3.46 8.67
CA VAL A 79 11.56 3.37 9.27
C VAL A 79 11.06 1.94 9.22
N PHE A 80 11.26 1.25 8.09
CA PHE A 80 10.81 -0.12 7.93
C PHE A 80 11.55 -1.07 8.88
N SER A 81 12.89 -0.97 8.96
CA SER A 81 13.68 -1.78 9.88
C SER A 81 13.29 -1.56 11.35
N LYS A 82 12.96 -0.31 11.73
CA LYS A 82 12.49 0.01 13.10
C LYS A 82 11.15 -0.67 13.40
N LEU A 83 10.22 -0.69 12.45
CA LEU A 83 8.93 -1.40 12.61
C LEU A 83 9.11 -2.93 12.63
N ALA A 84 10.05 -3.45 11.85
CA ALA A 84 10.33 -4.88 11.78
C ALA A 84 11.00 -5.42 13.07
N GLN A 85 11.81 -4.60 13.74
CA GLN A 85 12.45 -4.96 15.01
C GLN A 85 11.56 -4.72 16.24
N ALA A 86 10.50 -3.91 16.10
CA ALA A 86 9.63 -3.56 17.21
C ALA A 86 8.66 -4.71 17.57
N ASN A 87 8.47 -4.89 18.88
CA ASN A 87 7.40 -5.71 19.44
C ASN A 87 6.02 -5.14 19.06
N GLN A 88 4.97 -5.95 19.14
CA GLN A 88 3.63 -5.57 18.68
C GLN A 88 3.09 -4.30 19.35
N GLN A 89 3.33 -4.12 20.66
CA GLN A 89 2.91 -2.92 21.41
C GLN A 89 3.67 -1.66 20.97
N ASP A 90 4.99 -1.74 20.88
CA ASP A 90 5.83 -0.61 20.47
C ASP A 90 5.64 -0.25 19.00
N ARG A 91 5.33 -1.24 18.16
CA ARG A 91 5.10 -1.08 16.72
C ARG A 91 3.99 -0.08 16.44
N GLU A 92 2.89 -0.14 17.19
CA GLU A 92 1.77 0.80 16.98
C GLU A 92 2.15 2.23 17.40
N ALA A 93 2.85 2.39 18.51
CA ALA A 93 3.33 3.70 18.98
C ALA A 93 4.30 4.33 17.96
N ILE A 94 5.29 3.57 17.51
CA ILE A 94 6.25 3.97 16.48
C ILE A 94 5.53 4.33 15.19
N TYR A 95 4.54 3.52 14.78
CA TYR A 95 3.75 3.77 13.58
C TYR A 95 2.99 5.09 13.61
N ARG A 96 2.36 5.41 14.75
CA ARG A 96 1.66 6.69 14.93
C ARG A 96 2.63 7.87 14.86
N GLU A 97 3.81 7.75 15.45
CA GLU A 97 4.86 8.77 15.38
C GLU A 97 5.37 9.01 13.96
N ILE A 98 5.46 7.95 13.14
CA ILE A 98 5.87 8.05 11.73
C ILE A 98 4.83 8.79 10.89
N LEU A 99 3.54 8.54 11.15
CA LEU A 99 2.45 9.13 10.37
C LEU A 99 2.07 10.56 10.78
N SER A 100 2.37 10.96 12.02
CA SER A 100 2.11 12.34 12.48
C SER A 100 3.08 13.36 11.88
N LYS A 101 4.24 12.90 11.38
CA LYS A 101 5.26 13.72 10.73
C LYS A 101 4.93 13.99 9.27
#